data_AF-A0A4V2B1T7-F1
#
_entry.id   AF-A0A4V2B1T7-F1
#
_cell.length_a   1.000
_cell.length_b   1.000
_cell.length_c   1.000
_cell.angle_alpha   90.00
_cell.angle_beta   90.00
_cell.angle_gamma   90.00
#
_symmetry.space_group_name_H-M   'P 1'
#
loop_
_entity.id
_entity.type
_entity.pdbx_description
1 polymer ?
#
loop_
_entity_poly.entity_id
_entity_poly.type
_entity_poly.pdbx_seq_one_letter_code
_entity_poly.pdbx_strand_id
1 'polypeptide(L)'
;MNSLWEITLRSLLPSWRFFEDLHEIPLVSYRLDNLSADWIPCFPPIARSSLAVFFNPSGNRRLATLSIAEQFLIELEAGRKDPPSAWASYQMLDRSIVLELIRLKLSGTLNLQFRILSSSPGRDEGESQAVLFTSEWHKVEL
;
A
#
# COMPACT_ATOMS: atom_id res chain seq x y z
N MET A 1 24.97 33.99 20.43
CA MET A 1 23.50 34.19 20.27
C MET A 1 23.14 33.66 18.90
N ASN A 2 22.55 32.47 18.83
CA ASN A 2 22.12 31.92 17.55
C ASN A 2 20.88 32.68 17.09
N SER A 3 20.85 33.04 15.81
CA SER A 3 19.75 33.79 15.21
C SER A 3 18.48 32.94 15.26
N LEU A 4 17.33 33.56 15.58
CA LEU A 4 16.01 32.89 15.56
C LEU A 4 15.78 32.13 14.25
N TRP A 5 16.33 32.64 13.14
CA TRP A 5 16.29 32.03 11.81
C TRP A 5 17.01 30.67 11.71
N GLU A 6 18.14 30.50 12.41
CA GLU A 6 18.89 29.23 12.41
C GLU A 6 18.14 28.12 13.14
N ILE A 7 17.36 28.48 14.16
CA ILE A 7 16.50 27.54 14.89
C ILE A 7 15.32 27.12 14.02
N THR A 8 14.70 28.08 13.30
CA THR A 8 13.54 27.79 12.44
C THR A 8 13.94 26.92 11.23
N LEU A 9 15.08 27.21 10.58
CA LEU A 9 15.59 26.40 9.46
C LEU A 9 15.92 24.97 9.90
N ARG A 10 16.48 24.78 11.10
CA ARG A 10 16.74 23.44 11.63
C ARG A 10 15.46 22.67 12.01
N SER A 11 14.38 23.36 12.41
CA SER A 11 13.08 22.70 12.65
C SER A 11 12.32 22.34 11.37
N LEU A 12 12.61 23.04 10.25
CA LEU A 12 11.97 22.81 8.97
C LEU A 12 12.65 21.73 8.11
N LEU A 13 13.88 21.34 8.47
CA LEU A 13 14.54 20.19 7.89
C LEU A 13 14.15 18.95 8.70
N PRO A 14 13.20 18.11 8.23
CA PRO A 14 12.88 16.88 8.93
C PRO A 14 14.17 16.10 9.13
N SER A 15 14.38 15.59 10.36
CA SER A 15 15.61 14.89 10.72
C SER A 15 15.93 13.82 9.67
N TRP A 16 17.01 14.02 8.91
CA TRP A 16 17.42 13.12 7.82
C TRP A 16 17.59 11.67 8.27
N ARG A 17 17.82 11.46 9.57
CA ARG A 17 17.87 10.16 10.23
C ARG A 17 16.59 9.32 10.08
N PHE A 18 15.44 9.94 9.79
CA PHE A 18 14.21 9.21 9.45
C PHE A 18 14.35 8.36 8.17
N PHE A 19 15.29 8.70 7.29
CA PHE A 19 15.53 8.00 6.03
C PHE A 19 16.61 6.91 6.12
N GLU A 20 17.24 6.69 7.28
CA GLU A 20 18.28 5.66 7.44
C GLU A 20 17.70 4.28 7.74
N ASP A 21 16.53 4.20 8.37
CA ASP A 21 15.82 2.94 8.68
C ASP A 21 14.77 2.63 7.60
N LEU A 22 15.26 2.40 6.39
CA LEU A 22 14.45 2.01 5.24
C LEU A 22 14.03 0.54 5.37
N HIS A 23 12.98 0.28 6.14
CA HIS A 23 12.35 -1.03 6.28
C HIS A 23 11.71 -1.52 4.97
N GLU A 24 11.51 -2.83 4.85
CA GLU A 24 10.74 -3.42 3.75
C GLU A 24 9.31 -2.85 3.74
N ILE A 25 8.83 -2.45 2.57
CA ILE A 25 7.51 -1.87 2.41
C ILE A 25 6.61 -2.92 1.77
N PRO A 26 5.41 -3.18 2.31
CA PRO A 26 4.47 -4.08 1.66
C PRO A 26 4.02 -3.49 0.33
N LEU A 27 3.97 -4.30 -0.73
CA LEU A 27 3.35 -3.95 -2.00
C LEU A 27 2.07 -4.77 -2.17
N VAL A 28 0.98 -4.07 -2.46
CA VAL A 28 -0.32 -4.70 -2.71
C VAL A 28 -0.53 -4.78 -4.21
N SER A 29 -0.80 -5.98 -4.72
CA SER A 29 -1.18 -6.21 -6.12
C SER A 29 -2.49 -6.97 -6.17
N TYR A 30 -3.27 -6.78 -7.22
CA TYR A 30 -4.52 -7.50 -7.46
C TYR A 30 -4.55 -8.09 -8.87
N ARG A 31 -5.41 -9.07 -9.08
CA ARG A 31 -5.77 -9.57 -10.41
C ARG A 31 -7.25 -9.88 -10.47
N LEU A 32 -7.76 -9.90 -11.69
CA LEU A 32 -9.18 -10.04 -11.99
C LEU A 32 -9.35 -11.16 -13.02
N ASP A 33 -10.07 -12.22 -12.64
CA ASP A 33 -10.23 -13.46 -13.41
C ASP A 33 -10.68 -13.19 -14.86
N ASN A 34 -11.59 -12.22 -15.05
CA ASN A 34 -12.20 -11.91 -16.34
C ASN A 34 -11.46 -10.86 -17.19
N LEU A 35 -10.41 -10.23 -16.66
CA LEU A 35 -9.78 -9.05 -17.29
C LEU A 35 -8.29 -9.26 -17.56
N SER A 36 -7.56 -9.86 -16.62
CA SER A 36 -6.12 -10.08 -16.76
C SER A 36 -5.65 -11.20 -15.85
N ALA A 37 -4.86 -12.12 -16.40
CA ALA A 37 -4.13 -13.12 -15.62
C ALA A 37 -2.95 -12.50 -14.85
N ASP A 38 -2.49 -11.32 -15.28
CA ASP A 38 -1.33 -10.64 -14.72
C ASP A 38 -1.68 -9.89 -13.44
N TRP A 39 -0.73 -9.87 -12.51
CA TRP A 39 -0.83 -9.10 -11.27
C TRP A 39 -0.60 -7.63 -11.54
N ILE A 40 -1.60 -6.81 -11.21
CA ILE A 40 -1.61 -5.37 -11.37
C ILE A 40 -1.28 -4.72 -10.02
N PRO A 41 -0.33 -3.78 -9.95
CA PRO A 41 -0.08 -3.04 -8.72
C PRO A 41 -1.33 -2.25 -8.31
N CYS A 42 -1.73 -2.31 -7.04
CA CYS A 42 -2.94 -1.66 -6.54
C CYS A 42 -2.86 -0.14 -6.62
N PHE A 43 -1.66 0.43 -6.57
CA PHE A 43 -1.46 1.87 -6.66
C PHE A 43 -0.51 2.21 -7.79
N PRO A 44 -0.83 3.20 -8.63
CA PRO A 44 0.10 3.70 -9.61
C PRO A 44 1.32 4.34 -8.91
N PRO A 45 2.46 4.42 -9.61
CA PRO A 45 3.62 5.16 -9.12
C PRO A 45 3.25 6.61 -8.80
N ILE A 46 3.77 7.15 -7.69
CA ILE A 46 3.50 8.52 -7.27
C ILE A 46 4.17 9.47 -8.28
N ALA A 47 3.38 10.35 -8.90
CA ALA A 47 3.90 11.38 -9.78
C ALA A 47 4.82 12.33 -8.98
N ARG A 48 6.06 12.47 -9.43
CA ARG A 48 7.05 13.36 -8.81
C ARG A 48 6.80 14.79 -9.29
N SER A 49 6.01 15.56 -8.54
CA SER A 49 5.75 16.99 -8.80
C SER A 49 5.96 17.82 -7.54
N SER A 50 6.51 19.02 -7.68
CA SER A 50 6.71 19.96 -6.55
C SER A 50 5.39 20.39 -5.92
N LEU A 51 4.32 20.51 -6.71
CA LEU A 51 2.96 20.79 -6.22
C LEU A 51 2.36 19.59 -5.47
N ALA A 52 2.79 18.37 -5.80
CA ALA A 52 2.37 17.17 -5.10
C ALA A 52 2.91 17.09 -3.67
N VAL A 53 3.85 17.96 -3.27
CA VAL A 53 4.27 18.08 -1.87
C VAL A 53 3.16 18.66 -0.99
N PHE A 54 2.36 19.58 -1.54
CA PHE A 54 1.30 20.27 -0.78
C PHE A 54 -0.08 19.64 -0.94
N PHE A 55 -0.33 18.92 -2.04
CA PHE A 55 -1.63 18.30 -2.31
C PHE A 55 -1.45 16.89 -2.89
N ASN A 56 -1.46 15.87 -2.02
CA ASN A 56 -1.23 14.48 -2.42
C ASN A 56 -2.34 13.51 -1.94
N PRO A 57 -3.60 13.68 -2.39
CA PRO A 57 -4.70 12.80 -1.99
C PRO A 57 -4.44 11.34 -2.40
N SER A 58 -3.78 11.11 -3.54
CA SER A 58 -3.37 9.77 -3.99
C SER A 58 -2.33 9.13 -3.06
N GLY A 59 -1.35 9.91 -2.61
CA GLY A 59 -0.29 9.46 -1.72
C GLY A 59 -0.82 9.16 -0.32
N ASN A 60 -1.67 10.02 0.23
CA ASN A 60 -2.29 9.78 1.55
C ASN A 60 -3.08 8.48 1.56
N ARG A 61 -3.86 8.22 0.49
CA ARG A 61 -4.58 6.96 0.36
C ARG A 61 -3.64 5.76 0.23
N ARG A 62 -2.60 5.86 -0.60
CA ARG A 62 -1.59 4.80 -0.72
C ARG A 62 -0.99 4.49 0.65
N LEU A 63 -0.57 5.51 1.40
CA LEU A 63 -0.03 5.34 2.74
C LEU A 63 -1.02 4.69 3.70
N ALA A 64 -2.30 5.10 3.67
CA ALA A 64 -3.34 4.48 4.48
C ALA A 64 -3.51 2.99 4.16
N THR A 65 -3.55 2.62 2.87
CA THR A 65 -3.66 1.20 2.48
C THR A 65 -2.41 0.41 2.82
N LEU A 66 -1.22 1.00 2.68
CA LEU A 66 0.03 0.35 3.09
C LEU A 66 0.07 0.11 4.61
N SER A 67 -0.38 1.08 5.42
CA SER A 67 -0.49 0.91 6.87
C SER A 67 -1.48 -0.19 7.25
N ILE A 68 -2.60 -0.31 6.53
CA ILE A 68 -3.56 -1.41 6.71
C ILE A 68 -2.90 -2.76 6.34
N ALA A 69 -2.16 -2.81 5.23
CA ALA A 69 -1.45 -4.02 4.80
C ALA A 69 -0.37 -4.45 5.80
N GLU A 70 0.39 -3.49 6.33
CA GLU A 70 1.38 -3.73 7.38
C GLU A 70 0.72 -4.27 8.66
N GLN A 71 -0.36 -3.64 9.12
CA GLN A 71 -1.12 -4.13 10.26
C GLN A 71 -1.66 -5.55 10.03
N PHE A 72 -2.14 -5.85 8.82
CA PHE A 72 -2.60 -7.19 8.46
C PHE A 72 -1.46 -8.22 8.52
N LEU A 73 -0.26 -7.87 8.04
CA LEU A 73 0.91 -8.75 8.15
C LEU A 73 1.32 -9.00 9.60
N ILE A 74 1.30 -7.97 10.45
CA ILE A 74 1.54 -8.13 11.90
C ILE A 74 0.52 -9.10 12.53
N GLU A 75 -0.75 -9.02 12.12
CA GLU A 75 -1.79 -9.93 12.60
C GLU A 75 -1.60 -11.37 12.10
N LEU A 76 -1.09 -11.55 10.88
CA LEU A 76 -0.69 -12.86 10.34
C LEU A 76 0.46 -13.46 11.15
N GLU A 77 1.51 -12.68 11.41
CA GLU A 77 2.67 -13.11 12.20
C GLU A 77 2.30 -13.46 13.64
N ALA A 78 1.34 -12.74 14.23
CA ALA A 78 0.82 -13.04 15.55
C ALA A 78 0.05 -14.37 15.63
N GLY A 79 -0.25 -15.02 14.50
CA GLY A 79 -0.82 -16.37 14.46
C GLY A 79 -2.24 -16.47 15.04
N ARG A 80 -3.12 -15.51 14.68
CA ARG A 80 -4.53 -15.55 15.10
C ARG A 80 -5.23 -16.83 14.59
N LYS A 81 -6.15 -17.35 15.39
CA LYS A 81 -6.87 -18.62 15.12
C LYS A 81 -7.98 -18.49 14.07
N ASP A 82 -8.59 -17.32 13.97
CA ASP A 82 -9.69 -17.07 13.03
C ASP A 82 -9.15 -16.94 11.60
N PRO A 83 -9.95 -17.26 10.56
CA PRO A 83 -9.52 -17.08 9.17
C PRO A 83 -9.25 -15.58 8.88
N PRO A 84 -8.26 -15.25 8.03
CA PRO A 84 -7.93 -13.87 7.68
C PRO A 84 -9.12 -13.01 7.24
N SER A 85 -10.09 -13.62 6.54
CA SER A 85 -11.31 -12.94 6.06
C SER A 85 -12.20 -12.36 7.17
N ALA A 86 -12.08 -12.87 8.40
CA ALA A 86 -12.80 -12.36 9.56
C ALA A 86 -12.12 -11.14 10.20
N TRP A 87 -10.88 -10.83 9.83
CA TRP A 87 -10.11 -9.75 10.48
C TRP A 87 -10.46 -8.39 9.88
N ALA A 88 -10.50 -7.36 10.74
CA ALA A 88 -10.80 -6.00 10.31
C ALA A 88 -9.78 -5.46 9.31
N SER A 89 -8.49 -5.74 9.52
CA SER A 89 -7.39 -5.32 8.63
C SER A 89 -7.55 -5.90 7.22
N TYR A 90 -7.92 -7.18 7.11
CA TYR A 90 -8.24 -7.84 5.84
C TYR A 90 -9.42 -7.17 5.14
N GLN A 91 -10.53 -6.96 5.85
CA GLN A 91 -11.74 -6.34 5.29
C GLN A 91 -11.48 -4.90 4.81
N MET A 92 -10.67 -4.14 5.57
CA MET A 92 -10.27 -2.79 5.19
C MET A 92 -9.34 -2.78 3.98
N LEU A 93 -8.43 -3.74 3.87
CA LEU A 93 -7.55 -3.91 2.72
C LEU A 93 -8.37 -4.24 1.46
N ASP A 94 -9.23 -5.24 1.56
CA ASP A 94 -10.14 -5.65 0.49
C ASP A 94 -11.01 -4.48 0.01
N ARG A 95 -11.64 -3.76 0.96
CA ARG A 95 -12.44 -2.59 0.63
C ARG A 95 -11.63 -1.48 -0.03
N SER A 96 -10.36 -1.29 0.38
CA SER A 96 -9.48 -0.29 -0.23
C SER A 96 -9.18 -0.62 -1.69
N ILE A 97 -8.99 -1.90 -2.01
CA ILE A 97 -8.79 -2.38 -3.39
C ILE A 97 -10.06 -2.18 -4.20
N VAL A 98 -11.22 -2.60 -3.68
CA VAL A 98 -12.53 -2.41 -4.35
C VAL A 98 -12.79 -0.94 -4.67
N LEU A 99 -12.51 -0.03 -3.73
CA LEU A 99 -12.63 1.41 -3.97
C LEU A 99 -11.70 1.92 -5.08
N GLU A 100 -10.53 1.30 -5.25
CA GLU A 100 -9.66 1.63 -6.37
C GLU A 100 -10.20 1.09 -7.70
N LEU A 101 -10.73 -0.13 -7.73
CA LEU A 101 -11.38 -0.68 -8.93
C LEU A 101 -12.55 0.19 -9.41
N ILE A 102 -13.37 0.68 -8.48
CA ILE A 102 -14.46 1.63 -8.78
C ILE A 102 -13.89 2.93 -9.38
N ARG A 103 -12.76 3.44 -8.86
CA ARG A 103 -12.12 4.65 -9.41
C ARG A 103 -11.54 4.43 -10.80
N LEU A 104 -11.12 3.22 -11.13
CA LEU A 104 -10.74 2.81 -12.47
C LEU A 104 -11.94 2.64 -13.41
N LYS A 105 -13.17 2.92 -12.94
CA LYS A 105 -14.42 2.82 -13.68
C LYS A 105 -14.71 1.41 -14.20
N LEU A 106 -14.25 0.39 -13.46
CA LEU A 106 -14.70 -0.98 -13.66
C LEU A 106 -16.13 -1.12 -13.10
N SER A 107 -16.92 -1.97 -13.71
CA SER A 107 -18.34 -2.16 -13.36
C SER A 107 -18.73 -3.63 -13.45
N GLY A 108 -19.68 -4.04 -12.60
CA GLY A 108 -20.25 -5.38 -12.61
C GLY A 108 -19.61 -6.32 -11.59
N THR A 109 -19.98 -7.61 -11.67
CA THR A 109 -19.45 -8.63 -10.76
C THR A 109 -18.12 -9.17 -11.26
N LEU A 110 -17.08 -9.05 -10.44
CA LEU A 110 -15.73 -9.53 -10.74
C LEU A 110 -15.29 -10.56 -9.71
N ASN A 111 -14.52 -11.56 -10.14
CA ASN A 111 -13.74 -12.39 -9.22
C ASN A 111 -12.42 -11.66 -8.96
N LEU A 112 -12.19 -11.28 -7.71
CA LEU A 112 -11.00 -10.58 -7.24
C LEU A 112 -10.09 -11.54 -6.50
N GLN A 113 -8.79 -11.37 -6.72
CA GLN A 113 -7.74 -11.90 -5.86
C GLN A 113 -6.68 -10.83 -5.65
N PHE A 114 -6.14 -10.73 -4.44
CA PHE A 114 -5.04 -9.82 -4.14
C PHE A 114 -3.89 -10.55 -3.45
N ARG A 115 -2.69 -9.95 -3.52
CA ARG A 115 -1.48 -10.45 -2.86
C ARG A 115 -0.70 -9.31 -2.24
N ILE A 116 0.06 -9.64 -1.21
CA ILE A 116 1.00 -8.75 -0.54
C ILE A 116 2.40 -9.29 -0.76
N LEU A 117 3.30 -8.42 -1.20
CA LEU A 117 4.69 -8.71 -1.51
C LEU A 117 5.59 -7.87 -0.58
N SER A 118 6.74 -8.38 -0.17
CA SER A 118 7.77 -7.53 0.42
C SER A 118 8.61 -6.87 -0.68
N SER A 119 8.94 -5.59 -0.49
CA SER A 119 9.86 -4.86 -1.36
C SER A 119 10.90 -4.15 -0.52
N SER A 120 12.17 -4.36 -0.84
CA SER A 120 13.23 -3.51 -0.29
C SER A 120 13.15 -2.13 -0.94
N PRO A 121 13.19 -1.04 -0.16
CA PRO A 121 13.25 0.31 -0.71
C PRO A 121 14.50 0.52 -1.56
N GLY A 122 14.33 1.10 -2.75
CA GLY A 122 15.45 1.40 -3.66
C GLY A 122 15.84 0.27 -4.62
N ARG A 123 15.19 -0.90 -4.56
CA ARG A 123 15.30 -1.94 -5.59
C ARG A 123 14.19 -1.77 -6.63
N ASP A 124 14.54 -1.96 -7.91
CA ASP A 124 13.57 -1.93 -9.01
C ASP A 124 12.55 -3.07 -8.87
N GLU A 125 11.32 -2.84 -9.35
CA GLU A 125 10.17 -3.76 -9.27
C GLU A 125 10.42 -5.16 -9.91
N GLY A 126 11.58 -5.38 -10.53
CA GLY A 126 12.02 -6.64 -11.13
C GLY A 126 12.94 -7.53 -10.30
N GLU A 127 13.45 -7.08 -9.14
CA GLU A 127 14.22 -7.95 -8.22
C GLU A 127 13.30 -8.71 -7.25
N SER A 128 13.67 -9.96 -6.92
CA SER A 128 12.88 -10.94 -6.15
C SER A 128 12.09 -10.35 -4.98
N GLN A 129 10.79 -10.17 -5.20
CA GLN A 129 9.82 -9.82 -4.17
C GLN A 129 9.30 -11.11 -3.52
N ALA A 130 9.36 -11.20 -2.19
CA ALA A 130 8.81 -12.36 -1.48
C ALA A 130 7.29 -12.21 -1.39
N VAL A 131 6.55 -13.25 -1.79
CA VAL A 131 5.10 -13.29 -1.58
C VAL A 131 4.83 -13.56 -0.11
N LEU A 132 4.27 -12.56 0.59
CA LEU A 132 3.93 -12.67 2.01
C LEU A 132 2.52 -13.24 2.22
N PHE A 133 1.59 -12.89 1.32
CA PHE A 133 0.21 -13.33 1.39
C PHE A 133 -0.45 -13.35 0.01
N THR A 134 -1.38 -14.28 -0.20
CA THR A 134 -2.29 -14.28 -1.37
C THR A 134 -3.68 -14.65 -0.89
N SER A 135 -4.67 -13.80 -1.19
CA SER A 135 -6.06 -14.05 -0.84
C SER A 135 -6.63 -15.22 -1.64
N GLU A 136 -7.72 -15.79 -1.16
CA GLU A 136 -8.55 -16.65 -2.01
C GLU A 136 -9.31 -15.80 -3.05
N TRP A 137 -9.74 -16.45 -4.13
CA TRP A 137 -10.65 -15.85 -5.09
C TRP A 137 -12.00 -15.61 -4.43
N HIS A 138 -12.54 -14.41 -4.58
CA HIS A 138 -13.86 -14.09 -4.08
C HIS A 138 -14.55 -13.10 -5.01
N LYS A 139 -15.89 -13.09 -4.97
CA LYS A 139 -16.71 -12.21 -5.80
C LYS A 139 -16.84 -10.85 -5.14
N VAL A 140 -16.63 -9.81 -5.94
CA VAL A 140 -16.90 -8.42 -5.58
C VAL A 140 -17.90 -7.81 -6.55
N GLU A 141 -18.81 -7.00 -6.02
CA GLU A 141 -19.77 -6.22 -6.79
C GLU A 141 -19.28 -4.76 -6.79
N LEU A 142 -18.99 -4.23 -7.99
CA LEU A 142 -18.45 -2.88 -8.21
C LEU A 142 -19.53 -1.86 -8.59
#